data_AF-A0A5N5P770-F1
#
_entry.id   AF-A0A5N5P770-F1
#
_cell.length_a   1.000
_cell.length_b   1.000
_cell.length_c   1.000
_cell.angle_alpha   90.00
_cell.angle_beta   90.00
_cell.angle_gamma   90.00
#
_symmetry.space_group_name_H-M   'P 1'
#
loop_
_entity.id
_entity.type
_entity.pdbx_description
1 polymer ?
#
loop_
_entity_poly.entity_id
_entity_poly.type
_entity_poly.pdbx_seq_one_letter_code
_entity_poly.pdbx_strand_id
1 'polypeptide(L)'
;MAAFTLSSLPATRRLTGVAVASLVFASFLSYIFLSSSRYNYPTFPFSSVSDAACDDIDSTINKAAGKSAQHGIPNIVHYVWLLKDHTEFRLSFRVFISIYSAHLFWQPETIFIHTDANPDVYREAQIFGDVWTRRILALPAITPHFVQAPNVTEKGVKIVRLEHKADFVRMSALREYGGVYLDTDAVPLRDIGSLQNSGFANVLGLQTGLSMRFSGYLNNGVMMSVKQSSLMELYYHAAQQFFDGRWATASVDLLTDLATRLVSIPSEVLILEPRAFSPMSWQFEDQNRLFKPSSTELVGHLLSSSTTPDTTTCRDALAWLRQRELAERDSQEVDFSSSYVLHAFDNSLDKIWGWDHVIDVKYVLERRSIYARAVFPAVWHAVQGGIIPQDEID
;
A
#
# COMPACT_ATOMS: atom_id res chain seq x y z
N MET A 1 -48.93 -39.23 -10.67
CA MET A 1 -47.64 -38.57 -10.89
C MET A 1 -46.57 -39.66 -11.03
N ALA A 2 -46.08 -39.92 -12.23
CA ALA A 2 -45.02 -40.90 -12.45
C ALA A 2 -43.66 -40.24 -12.13
N ALA A 3 -42.97 -40.73 -11.11
CA ALA A 3 -41.60 -40.33 -10.82
C ALA A 3 -40.68 -40.90 -11.90
N PHE A 4 -40.17 -40.04 -12.77
CA PHE A 4 -39.12 -40.39 -13.73
C PHE A 4 -37.83 -40.65 -12.96
N THR A 5 -37.55 -41.92 -12.65
CA THR A 5 -36.27 -42.35 -12.11
C THR A 5 -35.26 -42.45 -13.27
N LEU A 6 -34.05 -41.93 -13.06
CA LEU A 6 -32.91 -41.98 -13.99
C LEU A 6 -32.58 -43.42 -14.47
N SER A 7 -33.12 -44.44 -13.81
CA SER A 7 -33.01 -45.86 -14.13
C SER A 7 -33.81 -46.32 -15.36
N SER A 8 -34.54 -45.45 -16.06
CA SER A 8 -35.30 -45.79 -17.29
C SER A 8 -34.68 -45.30 -18.60
N LEU A 9 -33.57 -44.53 -18.54
CA LEU A 9 -32.92 -43.97 -19.74
C LEU A 9 -31.88 -44.92 -20.35
N PRO A 10 -31.64 -44.89 -21.68
CA PRO A 10 -30.58 -45.68 -22.32
C PRO A 10 -29.20 -45.30 -21.78
N ALA A 11 -28.27 -46.27 -21.72
CA ALA A 11 -26.97 -46.15 -21.04
C ALA A 11 -26.15 -44.91 -21.49
N THR A 12 -26.21 -44.56 -22.78
CA THR A 12 -25.55 -43.38 -23.35
C THR A 12 -26.08 -42.06 -22.78
N ARG A 13 -27.39 -41.96 -22.51
CA ARG A 13 -28.03 -40.78 -21.87
C ARG A 13 -27.72 -40.68 -20.37
N ARG A 14 -27.50 -41.82 -19.69
CA ARG A 14 -27.06 -41.81 -18.28
C ARG A 14 -25.61 -41.35 -18.14
N LEU A 15 -24.73 -41.83 -19.00
CA LEU A 15 -23.32 -41.42 -19.03
C LEU A 15 -23.18 -39.93 -19.31
N THR A 16 -23.94 -39.38 -20.27
CA THR A 16 -23.97 -37.93 -20.51
C THR A 16 -24.56 -37.15 -19.34
N GLY A 17 -25.65 -37.62 -18.71
CA GLY A 17 -26.22 -37.00 -17.52
C GLY A 17 -25.24 -36.94 -16.34
N VAL A 18 -24.50 -38.02 -16.08
CA VAL A 18 -23.45 -38.07 -15.03
C VAL A 18 -22.28 -37.15 -15.35
N ALA A 19 -21.84 -37.10 -16.61
CA ALA A 19 -20.76 -36.21 -17.04
C ALA A 19 -21.14 -34.72 -16.90
N VAL A 20 -22.36 -34.34 -17.30
CA VAL A 20 -22.87 -32.97 -17.14
C VAL A 20 -23.03 -32.62 -15.65
N ALA A 21 -23.58 -33.50 -14.83
CA ALA A 21 -23.70 -33.28 -13.39
C ALA A 21 -22.32 -33.13 -12.72
N SER A 22 -21.33 -33.93 -13.13
CA SER A 22 -19.96 -33.84 -12.62
C SER A 22 -19.28 -32.52 -13.03
N LEU A 23 -19.49 -32.07 -14.27
CA LEU A 23 -19.00 -30.77 -14.75
C LEU A 23 -19.67 -29.60 -14.03
N VAL A 24 -20.99 -29.65 -13.80
CA VAL A 24 -21.72 -28.64 -13.04
C VAL A 24 -21.25 -28.62 -11.59
N PHE A 25 -21.09 -29.78 -10.95
CA PHE A 25 -20.60 -29.86 -9.58
C PHE A 25 -19.14 -29.41 -9.45
N ALA A 26 -18.26 -29.78 -10.39
CA ALA A 26 -16.89 -29.28 -10.44
C ALA A 26 -16.82 -27.77 -10.69
N SER A 27 -17.70 -27.24 -11.55
CA SER A 27 -17.81 -25.80 -11.81
C SER A 27 -18.40 -25.05 -10.61
N PHE A 28 -19.35 -25.64 -9.88
CA PHE A 28 -19.93 -25.09 -8.66
C PHE A 28 -18.94 -25.11 -7.50
N LEU A 29 -18.19 -26.21 -7.33
CA LEU A 29 -17.09 -26.27 -6.37
C LEU A 29 -15.99 -25.26 -6.74
N SER A 30 -15.59 -25.21 -8.01
CA SER A 30 -14.64 -24.21 -8.49
C SER A 30 -15.16 -22.80 -8.24
N TYR A 31 -16.44 -22.53 -8.50
CA TYR A 31 -17.07 -21.26 -8.18
C TYR A 31 -17.06 -20.98 -6.69
N ILE A 32 -17.36 -21.93 -5.80
CA ILE A 32 -17.28 -21.70 -4.35
C ILE A 32 -15.83 -21.44 -3.90
N PHE A 33 -14.87 -22.20 -4.41
CA PHE A 33 -13.46 -22.07 -4.05
C PHE A 33 -12.76 -20.87 -4.70
N LEU A 34 -13.26 -20.38 -5.83
CA LEU A 34 -12.74 -19.21 -6.56
C LEU A 34 -13.57 -17.94 -6.31
N SER A 35 -14.81 -18.06 -5.86
CA SER A 35 -15.63 -16.91 -5.48
C SER A 35 -14.97 -16.31 -4.25
N SER A 36 -14.40 -15.13 -4.45
CA SER A 36 -13.90 -14.30 -3.37
C SER A 36 -15.09 -13.90 -2.50
N SER A 37 -15.37 -14.69 -1.46
CA SER A 37 -16.23 -14.24 -0.38
C SER A 37 -15.48 -13.12 0.33
N ARG A 38 -15.75 -11.87 -0.05
CA ARG A 38 -15.34 -10.73 0.79
C ARG A 38 -16.04 -10.93 2.13
N TYR A 39 -15.27 -10.85 3.21
CA TYR A 39 -15.75 -11.10 4.56
C TYR A 39 -17.07 -10.35 4.83
N ASN A 40 -18.13 -11.09 5.18
CA ASN A 40 -19.33 -10.51 5.75
C ASN A 40 -18.97 -9.97 7.13
N TYR A 41 -18.60 -8.69 7.21
CA TYR A 41 -18.39 -8.04 8.49
C TYR A 41 -19.72 -8.03 9.26
N PRO A 42 -19.73 -8.55 10.51
CA PRO A 42 -20.91 -8.43 11.36
C PRO A 42 -21.31 -6.96 11.49
N THR A 43 -22.61 -6.68 11.41
CA THR A 43 -23.17 -5.37 11.73
C THR A 43 -23.42 -5.31 13.23
N PHE A 44 -23.05 -4.19 13.84
CA PHE A 44 -23.24 -3.94 15.28
C PHE A 44 -24.04 -2.65 15.45
N PRO A 45 -25.02 -2.60 16.39
CA PRO A 45 -25.89 -1.44 16.58
C PRO A 45 -25.20 -0.36 17.44
N PHE A 46 -24.26 0.39 16.86
CA PHE A 46 -23.51 1.46 17.54
C PHE A 46 -24.38 2.68 17.88
N SER A 47 -25.56 2.81 17.26
CA SER A 47 -26.59 3.78 17.64
C SER A 47 -27.01 3.67 19.11
N SER A 48 -26.89 2.48 19.71
CA SER A 48 -27.22 2.23 21.12
C SER A 48 -26.12 2.59 22.13
N VAL A 49 -24.89 2.82 21.65
CA VAL A 49 -23.75 3.19 22.51
C VAL A 49 -23.82 4.69 22.79
N SER A 50 -23.76 5.11 24.05
CA SER A 50 -23.77 6.54 24.41
C SER A 50 -22.42 7.21 24.13
N ASP A 51 -22.44 8.51 23.78
CA ASP A 51 -21.22 9.32 23.65
C ASP A 51 -20.42 9.40 24.96
N ALA A 52 -21.07 9.18 26.11
CA ALA A 52 -20.43 9.13 27.42
C ALA A 52 -19.32 8.06 27.49
N ALA A 53 -19.37 7.04 26.62
CA ALA A 53 -18.30 6.03 26.53
C ALA A 53 -16.94 6.62 26.10
N CYS A 54 -16.92 7.82 25.49
CA CYS A 54 -15.71 8.49 25.04
C CYS A 54 -15.20 9.60 25.99
N ASP A 55 -15.95 9.96 27.04
CA ASP A 55 -15.66 11.12 27.91
C ASP A 55 -14.28 11.02 28.58
N ASP A 56 -13.92 9.85 29.12
CA ASP A 56 -12.63 9.62 29.79
C ASP A 56 -11.49 9.31 28.81
N ILE A 57 -11.82 8.86 27.59
CA ILE A 57 -10.85 8.46 26.58
C ILE A 57 -10.26 9.70 25.91
N ASP A 58 -11.10 10.61 25.43
CA ASP A 58 -10.64 11.82 24.75
C ASP A 58 -9.83 12.71 25.71
N SER A 59 -10.21 12.77 26.99
CA SER A 59 -9.45 13.52 28.01
C SER A 59 -8.07 12.93 28.31
N THR A 60 -7.90 11.62 28.14
CA THR A 60 -6.63 10.91 28.34
C THR A 60 -5.74 10.99 27.11
N ILE A 61 -6.30 10.86 25.90
CA ILE A 61 -5.57 11.05 24.63
C ILE A 61 -4.98 12.47 24.55
N ASN A 62 -5.78 13.48 24.91
CA ASN A 62 -5.32 14.88 24.97
C ASN A 62 -4.20 15.11 25.99
N LYS A 63 -4.14 14.33 27.08
CA LYS A 63 -3.05 14.38 28.08
C LYS A 63 -1.81 13.59 27.66
N ALA A 64 -1.99 12.49 26.92
CA ALA A 64 -0.92 11.61 26.45
C ALA A 64 -0.17 12.20 25.23
N ALA A 65 -0.84 13.03 24.42
CA ALA A 65 -0.24 13.78 23.31
C ALA A 65 0.94 14.70 23.72
N GLY A 66 1.14 14.93 25.02
CA GLY A 66 2.20 15.77 25.58
C GLY A 66 3.48 15.06 26.05
N LYS A 67 3.64 13.75 25.83
CA LYS A 67 4.90 13.03 26.15
C LYS A 67 5.54 12.49 24.87
N SER A 68 6.45 13.27 24.28
CA SER A 68 7.32 12.80 23.21
C SER A 68 8.17 11.63 23.71
N ALA A 69 8.03 10.45 23.11
CA ALA A 69 9.06 9.43 23.20
C ALA A 69 10.33 10.01 22.57
N GLN A 70 11.45 9.99 23.30
CA GLN A 70 12.73 10.49 22.81
C GLN A 70 13.32 9.48 21.80
N HIS A 71 12.79 9.56 20.56
CA HIS A 71 13.25 8.96 19.31
C HIS A 71 13.08 7.45 19.18
N GLY A 72 11.89 7.07 18.69
CA GLY A 72 11.67 5.84 17.96
C GLY A 72 12.25 5.91 16.54
N ILE A 73 11.70 5.12 15.61
CA ILE A 73 12.18 5.00 14.23
C ILE A 73 12.44 6.40 13.61
N PRO A 74 13.63 6.66 13.02
CA PRO A 74 13.97 7.97 12.46
C PRO A 74 12.92 8.50 11.48
N ASN A 75 12.67 9.81 11.46
CA ASN A 75 11.77 10.42 10.48
C ASN A 75 12.50 10.72 9.16
N ILE A 76 13.06 9.66 8.56
CA ILE A 76 13.76 9.65 7.29
C ILE A 76 12.97 8.74 6.35
N VAL A 77 12.73 9.17 5.11
CA VAL A 77 12.01 8.39 4.11
C VAL A 77 12.96 7.95 3.00
N HIS A 78 12.80 6.71 2.54
CA HIS A 78 13.63 6.09 1.52
C HIS A 78 12.77 5.63 0.34
N TYR A 79 13.08 6.13 -0.85
CA TYR A 79 12.60 5.63 -2.13
C TYR A 79 13.76 5.08 -2.95
N VAL A 80 13.50 4.03 -3.73
CA VAL A 80 14.47 3.50 -4.69
C VAL A 80 14.00 3.79 -6.11
N TRP A 81 14.86 4.46 -6.89
CA TRP A 81 14.62 4.75 -8.31
C TRP A 81 15.86 4.40 -9.14
N LEU A 82 15.92 3.13 -9.57
CA LEU A 82 16.98 2.64 -10.43
C LEU A 82 16.61 2.82 -11.90
N LEU A 83 17.55 3.31 -12.70
CA LEU A 83 17.31 3.66 -14.09
C LEU A 83 17.35 2.41 -14.97
N LYS A 84 16.29 2.24 -15.77
CA LYS A 84 16.31 1.29 -16.89
C LYS A 84 17.13 1.83 -18.08
N ASP A 85 17.04 3.13 -18.32
CA ASP A 85 17.85 3.89 -19.27
C ASP A 85 18.66 4.91 -18.49
N HIS A 86 19.99 4.73 -18.46
CA HIS A 86 20.88 5.57 -17.67
C HIS A 86 21.11 6.97 -18.27
N THR A 87 20.51 7.29 -19.41
CA THR A 87 20.59 8.62 -20.04
C THR A 87 19.51 9.59 -19.58
N GLU A 88 18.43 9.11 -18.95
CA GLU A 88 17.31 9.93 -18.53
C GLU A 88 16.89 9.61 -17.10
N PHE A 89 16.80 10.63 -16.25
CA PHE A 89 16.17 10.52 -14.94
C PHE A 89 14.76 11.11 -15.01
N ARG A 90 13.74 10.25 -14.89
CA ARG A 90 12.34 10.63 -15.04
C ARG A 90 11.48 10.02 -13.94
N LEU A 91 10.61 10.82 -13.34
CA LEU A 91 9.62 10.44 -12.34
C LEU A 91 8.23 10.83 -12.83
N SER A 92 7.24 9.96 -12.62
CA SER A 92 5.88 10.18 -13.12
C SER A 92 5.00 10.94 -12.12
N PHE A 93 3.81 11.36 -12.56
CA PHE A 93 2.78 11.91 -11.69
C PHE A 93 2.42 10.98 -10.52
N ARG A 94 2.39 9.65 -10.74
CA ARG A 94 2.11 8.69 -9.67
C ARG A 94 3.20 8.70 -8.60
N VAL A 95 4.46 8.80 -9.01
CA VAL A 95 5.58 8.94 -8.08
C VAL A 95 5.50 10.28 -7.33
N PHE A 96 5.09 11.35 -8.01
CA PHE A 96 4.82 12.64 -7.36
C PHE A 96 3.76 12.50 -6.27
N ILE A 97 2.64 11.82 -6.52
CA ILE A 97 1.60 11.58 -5.51
C ILE A 97 2.20 10.90 -4.27
N SER A 98 2.94 9.80 -4.45
CA SER A 98 3.55 9.08 -3.32
C SER A 98 4.51 9.96 -2.51
N ILE A 99 5.49 10.58 -3.17
CA ILE A 99 6.52 11.40 -2.51
C ILE A 99 5.90 12.64 -1.86
N TYR A 100 4.98 13.31 -2.55
CA TYR A 100 4.34 14.50 -2.03
C TYR A 100 3.43 14.18 -0.84
N SER A 101 2.73 13.04 -0.86
CA SER A 101 1.98 12.56 0.30
C SER A 101 2.90 12.30 1.50
N ALA A 102 4.09 11.70 1.31
CA ALA A 102 5.06 11.53 2.38
C ALA A 102 5.54 12.89 2.93
N HIS A 103 5.87 13.82 2.04
CA HIS A 103 6.26 15.18 2.39
C HIS A 103 5.18 15.90 3.22
N LEU A 104 3.92 15.80 2.78
CA LEU A 104 2.78 16.46 3.39
C LEU A 104 2.43 15.88 4.76
N PHE A 105 2.22 14.56 4.82
CA PHE A 105 1.64 13.92 6.00
C PHE A 105 2.68 13.55 7.06
N TRP A 106 3.92 13.28 6.67
CA TRP A 106 4.96 12.78 7.60
C TRP A 106 6.03 13.82 7.91
N GLN A 107 6.14 14.87 7.09
CA GLN A 107 7.10 15.96 7.26
C GLN A 107 8.52 15.47 7.63
N PRO A 108 9.10 14.54 6.84
CA PRO A 108 10.38 13.94 7.18
C PRO A 108 11.52 14.95 7.12
N GLU A 109 12.56 14.72 7.92
CA GLU A 109 13.79 15.50 7.88
C GLU A 109 14.46 15.38 6.50
N THR A 110 14.42 14.19 5.92
CA THR A 110 14.99 13.90 4.60
C THR A 110 14.19 12.81 3.90
N ILE A 111 14.00 13.00 2.59
CA ILE A 111 13.51 11.99 1.65
C ILE A 111 14.66 11.64 0.73
N PHE A 112 15.25 10.46 0.93
CA PHE A 112 16.27 9.93 0.05
C PHE A 112 15.65 9.31 -1.20
N ILE A 113 16.16 9.72 -2.36
CA ILE A 113 15.98 8.96 -3.61
C ILE A 113 17.28 8.19 -3.86
N HIS A 114 17.27 6.90 -3.57
CA HIS A 114 18.38 5.99 -3.87
C HIS A 114 18.36 5.66 -5.37
N THR A 115 19.35 6.13 -6.11
CA THR A 115 19.39 6.00 -7.57
C THR A 115 20.78 5.65 -8.07
N ASP A 116 20.84 4.88 -9.16
CA ASP A 116 22.07 4.60 -9.91
C ASP A 116 22.27 5.56 -11.11
N ALA A 117 21.56 6.68 -11.11
CA ALA A 117 21.78 7.77 -12.03
C ALA A 117 23.20 8.36 -11.88
N ASN A 118 23.79 8.76 -13.00
CA ASN A 118 24.95 9.64 -12.96
C ASN A 118 24.54 11.00 -12.34
N PRO A 119 25.36 11.59 -11.45
CA PRO A 119 25.09 12.93 -10.90
C PRO A 119 24.83 14.02 -11.94
N ASP A 120 25.44 13.95 -13.13
CA ASP A 120 25.16 14.87 -14.25
C ASP A 120 23.73 14.70 -14.77
N VAL A 121 23.29 13.46 -15.02
CA VAL A 121 21.93 13.14 -15.49
C VAL A 121 20.88 13.59 -14.47
N TYR A 122 21.14 13.41 -13.17
CA TYR A 122 20.27 13.91 -12.12
C TYR A 122 20.20 15.45 -12.12
N ARG A 123 21.35 16.14 -12.23
CA ARG A 123 21.39 17.62 -12.31
C ARG A 123 20.67 18.15 -13.54
N GLU A 124 20.81 17.49 -14.68
CA GLU A 124 20.06 17.82 -15.90
C GLU A 124 18.55 17.67 -15.68
N ALA A 125 18.11 16.59 -15.03
CA ALA A 125 16.69 16.37 -14.73
C ALA A 125 16.10 17.43 -13.79
N GLN A 126 16.88 18.01 -12.88
CA GLN A 126 16.42 19.12 -12.03
C GLN A 126 16.08 20.37 -12.85
N ILE A 127 16.75 20.60 -13.99
CA ILE A 127 16.61 21.80 -14.80
C ILE A 127 15.68 21.56 -15.99
N PHE A 128 15.87 20.45 -16.70
CA PHE A 128 15.26 20.14 -17.99
C PHE A 128 14.35 18.92 -17.98
N GLY A 129 14.22 18.24 -16.83
CA GLY A 129 13.30 17.11 -16.69
C GLY A 129 11.85 17.52 -16.97
N ASP A 130 10.99 16.52 -17.18
CA ASP A 130 9.56 16.76 -17.30
C ASP A 130 8.99 17.40 -16.03
N VAL A 131 7.76 17.89 -16.14
CA VAL A 131 7.12 18.69 -15.08
C VAL A 131 7.08 17.96 -13.73
N TRP A 132 6.83 16.64 -13.71
CA TRP A 132 6.73 15.89 -12.46
C TRP A 132 8.09 15.63 -11.84
N THR A 133 9.08 15.27 -12.67
CA THR A 133 10.47 15.15 -12.21
C THR A 133 10.94 16.44 -11.56
N ARG A 134 10.81 17.59 -12.23
CA ARG A 134 11.26 18.87 -11.67
C ARG A 134 10.51 19.24 -10.39
N ARG A 135 9.19 19.01 -10.33
CA ARG A 135 8.39 19.26 -9.12
C ARG A 135 8.87 18.43 -7.93
N ILE A 136 9.09 17.13 -8.14
CA ILE A 136 9.58 16.24 -7.07
C ILE A 136 10.96 16.71 -6.61
N LEU A 137 11.89 16.92 -7.54
CA LEU A 137 13.28 17.26 -7.19
C LEU A 137 13.43 18.68 -6.60
N ALA A 138 12.40 19.52 -6.71
CA ALA A 138 12.33 20.84 -6.09
C ALA A 138 11.77 20.82 -4.65
N LEU A 139 11.23 19.69 -4.16
CA LEU A 139 10.76 19.58 -2.79
C LEU A 139 11.95 19.71 -1.81
N PRO A 140 11.82 20.48 -0.72
CA PRO A 140 12.95 20.85 0.13
C PRO A 140 13.59 19.67 0.87
N ALA A 141 12.82 18.62 1.16
CA ALA A 141 13.32 17.44 1.87
C ALA A 141 14.02 16.42 0.95
N ILE A 142 13.99 16.60 -0.37
CA ILE A 142 14.53 15.62 -1.32
C ILE A 142 16.05 15.69 -1.39
N THR A 143 16.70 14.55 -1.16
CA THR A 143 18.15 14.39 -1.28
C THR A 143 18.47 13.17 -2.16
N PRO A 144 19.26 13.33 -3.24
CA PRO A 144 19.72 12.17 -4.00
C PRO A 144 20.75 11.38 -3.17
N HIS A 145 20.62 10.05 -3.18
CA HIS A 145 21.65 9.16 -2.68
C HIS A 145 22.11 8.25 -3.82
N PHE A 146 23.24 8.58 -4.42
CA PHE A 146 23.78 7.83 -5.54
C PHE A 146 24.31 6.47 -5.08
N VAL A 147 23.79 5.39 -5.66
CA VAL A 147 24.13 4.00 -5.33
C VAL A 147 24.63 3.26 -6.55
N GLN A 148 25.39 2.19 -6.32
CA GLN A 148 25.63 1.19 -7.35
C GLN A 148 24.58 0.08 -7.23
N ALA A 149 23.77 -0.11 -8.27
CA ALA A 149 22.80 -1.20 -8.29
C ALA A 149 23.51 -2.57 -8.17
N PRO A 150 23.16 -3.41 -7.19
CA PRO A 150 23.89 -4.66 -6.95
C PRO A 150 23.70 -5.62 -8.13
N ASN A 151 24.78 -6.24 -8.61
CA ASN A 151 24.72 -7.14 -9.78
C ASN A 151 24.86 -8.62 -9.41
N VAL A 152 25.37 -8.88 -8.21
CA VAL A 152 25.71 -10.21 -7.73
C VAL A 152 25.61 -10.23 -6.21
N THR A 153 25.19 -11.36 -5.64
CA THR A 153 25.24 -11.58 -4.20
C THR A 153 26.64 -11.95 -3.74
N GLU A 154 26.88 -11.94 -2.42
CA GLU A 154 28.14 -12.45 -1.83
C GLU A 154 28.45 -13.91 -2.24
N LYS A 155 27.42 -14.73 -2.51
CA LYS A 155 27.57 -16.11 -3.00
C LYS A 155 27.80 -16.23 -4.50
N GLY A 156 27.86 -15.13 -5.23
CA GLY A 156 28.05 -15.14 -6.68
C GLY A 156 26.76 -15.33 -7.49
N VAL A 157 25.57 -15.24 -6.87
CA VAL A 157 24.28 -15.35 -7.61
C VAL A 157 23.98 -14.03 -8.31
N LYS A 158 23.74 -14.05 -9.62
CA LYS A 158 23.45 -12.84 -10.41
C LYS A 158 22.09 -12.23 -10.04
N ILE A 159 22.06 -10.92 -9.85
CA ILE A 159 20.84 -10.14 -9.59
C ILE A 159 20.49 -9.38 -10.88
N VAL A 160 19.59 -9.96 -11.68
CA VAL A 160 19.31 -9.48 -13.04
C VAL A 160 18.20 -8.43 -13.07
N ARG A 161 17.11 -8.66 -12.33
CA ARG A 161 15.90 -7.81 -12.34
C ARG A 161 16.13 -6.51 -11.57
N LEU A 162 15.61 -5.39 -12.07
CA LEU A 162 15.69 -4.09 -11.37
C LEU A 162 14.95 -4.12 -10.04
N GLU A 163 13.86 -4.88 -9.96
CA GLU A 163 13.06 -5.06 -8.77
C GLU A 163 13.88 -5.77 -7.67
N HIS A 164 14.62 -6.81 -8.04
CA HIS A 164 15.54 -7.48 -7.11
C HIS A 164 16.70 -6.57 -6.69
N LYS A 165 17.22 -5.76 -7.61
CA LYS A 165 18.24 -4.76 -7.26
C LYS A 165 17.70 -3.78 -6.22
N ALA A 166 16.46 -3.32 -6.41
CA ALA A 166 15.77 -2.44 -5.47
C ALA A 166 15.50 -3.11 -4.11
N ASP A 167 15.24 -4.42 -4.07
CA ASP A 167 15.14 -5.19 -2.81
C ASP A 167 16.42 -5.10 -1.97
N PHE A 168 17.60 -5.22 -2.59
CA PHE A 168 18.85 -5.07 -1.85
C PHE A 168 19.13 -3.62 -1.42
N VAL A 169 18.81 -2.64 -2.26
CA VAL A 169 19.01 -1.22 -1.93
C VAL A 169 18.11 -0.79 -0.77
N ARG A 170 16.83 -1.18 -0.77
CA ARG A 170 15.90 -0.85 0.35
C ARG A 170 16.33 -1.50 1.67
N MET A 171 16.85 -2.73 1.62
CA MET A 171 17.38 -3.40 2.81
C MET A 171 18.61 -2.65 3.36
N SER A 172 19.56 -2.28 2.48
CA SER A 172 20.75 -1.51 2.87
C SER A 172 20.37 -0.16 3.48
N ALA A 173 19.43 0.56 2.85
CA ALA A 173 18.98 1.87 3.29
C ALA A 173 18.42 1.81 4.72
N LEU A 174 17.46 0.92 4.99
CA LEU A 174 16.88 0.77 6.33
C LEU A 174 17.91 0.27 7.36
N ARG A 175 18.81 -0.63 6.96
CA ARG A 175 19.88 -1.13 7.84
C ARG A 175 20.84 0.00 8.25
N GLU A 176 21.25 0.84 7.29
CA GLU A 176 22.30 1.86 7.50
C GLU A 176 21.78 3.15 8.13
N TYR A 177 20.55 3.55 7.79
CA TYR A 177 19.97 4.83 8.18
C TYR A 177 18.78 4.70 9.13
N GLY A 178 18.14 3.52 9.19
CA GLY A 178 16.82 3.38 9.79
C GLY A 178 15.78 4.08 8.90
N GLY A 179 14.67 4.52 9.49
CA GLY A 179 13.65 5.29 8.80
C GLY A 179 12.51 4.45 8.24
N VAL A 180 11.88 4.97 7.20
CA VAL A 180 10.71 4.39 6.53
C VAL A 180 11.01 4.22 5.05
N TYR A 181 10.95 2.98 4.57
CA TYR A 181 11.01 2.69 3.14
C TYR A 181 9.61 2.66 2.54
N LEU A 182 9.49 3.22 1.33
CA LEU A 182 8.30 3.17 0.50
C LEU A 182 8.64 2.74 -0.93
N ASP A 183 7.90 1.77 -1.46
CA ASP A 183 7.79 1.59 -2.91
C ASP A 183 7.14 2.84 -3.53
N THR A 184 7.48 3.16 -4.78
CA THR A 184 7.04 4.41 -5.43
C THR A 184 5.53 4.48 -5.70
N ASP A 185 4.83 3.35 -5.62
CA ASP A 185 3.38 3.18 -5.71
C ASP A 185 2.71 3.01 -4.33
N ALA A 186 3.46 3.18 -3.24
CA ALA A 186 2.92 3.24 -1.88
C ALA A 186 2.65 4.69 -1.48
N VAL A 187 1.38 5.05 -1.25
CA VAL A 187 0.93 6.43 -1.01
C VAL A 187 0.54 6.63 0.46
N PRO A 188 1.24 7.49 1.21
CA PRO A 188 0.81 7.89 2.54
C PRO A 188 -0.57 8.55 2.54
N LEU A 189 -1.41 8.19 3.51
CA LEU A 189 -2.77 8.71 3.66
C LEU A 189 -2.96 9.54 4.94
N ARG A 190 -2.04 9.45 5.90
CA ARG A 190 -2.06 10.16 7.19
C ARG A 190 -0.70 10.10 7.88
N ASP A 191 -0.58 10.81 8.99
CA ASP A 191 0.59 10.75 9.89
C ASP A 191 0.86 9.33 10.44
N ILE A 192 2.14 8.97 10.54
CA ILE A 192 2.63 7.69 11.09
C ILE A 192 3.42 7.87 12.39
N GLY A 193 3.41 9.06 12.99
CA GLY A 193 4.19 9.38 14.19
C GLY A 193 3.91 8.43 15.34
N SER A 194 2.68 7.93 15.49
CA SER A 194 2.33 6.91 16.50
C SER A 194 3.05 5.57 16.27
N LEU A 195 3.25 5.17 15.00
CA LEU A 195 3.98 3.95 14.65
C LEU A 195 5.49 4.14 14.82
N GLN A 196 6.02 5.30 14.41
CA GLN A 196 7.44 5.64 14.62
C GLN A 196 7.79 5.63 16.10
N ASN A 197 6.89 6.12 16.96
CA ASN A 197 7.06 6.22 18.40
C ASN A 197 6.49 5.01 19.17
N SER A 198 6.18 3.91 18.49
CA SER A 198 5.57 2.71 19.11
C SER A 198 6.50 1.97 20.09
N GLY A 199 7.80 2.26 20.05
CA GLY A 199 8.81 1.58 20.85
C GLY A 199 9.30 0.25 20.27
N PHE A 200 8.88 -0.10 19.05
CA PHE A 200 9.39 -1.26 18.31
C PHE A 200 10.55 -0.87 17.38
N ALA A 201 11.55 -1.74 17.27
CA ALA A 201 12.69 -1.58 16.38
C ALA A 201 12.28 -1.68 14.90
N ASN A 202 11.25 -2.47 14.59
CA ASN A 202 10.71 -2.62 13.24
C ASN A 202 9.19 -2.61 13.27
N VAL A 203 8.56 -1.89 12.32
CA VAL A 203 7.12 -1.94 12.07
C VAL A 203 6.89 -2.34 10.63
N LEU A 204 6.17 -3.44 10.43
CA LEU A 204 5.95 -4.08 9.13
C LEU A 204 4.46 -4.32 8.91
N GLY A 205 4.03 -4.39 7.65
CA GLY A 205 2.64 -4.69 7.29
C GLY A 205 2.51 -6.05 6.63
N LEU A 206 1.43 -6.77 6.98
CA LEU A 206 0.99 -7.91 6.18
C LEU A 206 0.50 -7.45 4.79
N GLN A 207 0.59 -8.32 3.80
CA GLN A 207 0.02 -8.06 2.47
C GLN A 207 -1.44 -8.55 2.40
N THR A 208 -2.26 -7.85 1.62
CA THR A 208 -3.60 -8.35 1.27
C THR A 208 -3.50 -9.35 0.13
N GLY A 209 -4.08 -10.54 0.28
CA GLY A 209 -4.25 -11.53 -0.79
C GLY A 209 -5.71 -11.93 -0.94
N LEU A 210 -6.20 -12.13 -2.17
CA LEU A 210 -7.60 -12.53 -2.41
C LEU A 210 -7.84 -14.03 -2.25
N SER A 211 -6.77 -14.81 -2.06
CA SER A 211 -6.87 -16.24 -1.76
C SER A 211 -6.05 -16.58 -0.52
N MET A 212 -6.50 -17.59 0.22
CA MET A 212 -5.85 -18.06 1.44
C MET A 212 -4.40 -18.50 1.24
N ARG A 213 -4.01 -18.83 0.00
CA ARG A 213 -2.62 -19.16 -0.38
C ARG A 213 -1.65 -18.00 -0.11
N PHE A 214 -2.12 -16.76 -0.20
CA PHE A 214 -1.29 -15.57 -0.06
C PHE A 214 -1.50 -14.84 1.27
N SER A 215 -2.33 -15.38 2.15
CA SER A 215 -2.56 -14.85 3.51
C SER A 215 -1.35 -15.12 4.41
N GLY A 216 -1.04 -14.18 5.31
CA GLY A 216 -0.01 -14.34 6.33
C GLY A 216 1.41 -13.95 5.91
N TYR A 217 1.59 -13.50 4.66
CA TYR A 217 2.86 -12.96 4.18
C TYR A 217 2.97 -11.46 4.47
N LEU A 218 4.19 -10.99 4.69
CA LEU A 218 4.50 -9.56 4.80
C LEU A 218 4.64 -8.91 3.43
N ASN A 219 4.49 -7.60 3.39
CA ASN A 219 4.82 -6.76 2.24
C ASN A 219 6.12 -6.01 2.52
N ASN A 220 7.05 -5.98 1.56
CA ASN A 220 8.32 -5.24 1.68
C ASN A 220 8.28 -3.87 0.97
N GLY A 221 7.11 -3.41 0.56
CA GLY A 221 6.91 -2.09 -0.06
C GLY A 221 6.65 -0.97 0.94
N VAL A 222 6.37 -1.32 2.21
CA VAL A 222 6.33 -0.38 3.33
C VAL A 222 6.99 -1.05 4.53
N MET A 223 8.11 -0.49 4.97
CA MET A 223 8.86 -1.03 6.11
C MET A 223 9.42 0.12 6.93
N MET A 224 9.30 0.03 8.25
CA MET A 224 9.86 1.02 9.17
C MET A 224 10.88 0.33 10.07
N SER A 225 12.04 0.94 10.29
CA SER A 225 13.10 0.33 11.07
C SER A 225 13.97 1.36 11.79
N VAL A 226 14.43 1.03 12.99
CA VAL A 226 15.59 1.70 13.57
C VAL A 226 16.85 1.27 12.82
N LYS A 227 17.84 2.14 12.78
CA LYS A 227 19.15 1.80 12.23
C LYS A 227 19.70 0.54 12.92
N GLN A 228 20.26 -0.38 12.13
CA GLN A 228 20.94 -1.60 12.60
C GLN A 228 20.09 -2.47 13.54
N SER A 229 18.77 -2.55 13.29
CA SER A 229 17.90 -3.49 14.01
C SER A 229 18.32 -4.94 13.77
N SER A 230 17.98 -5.84 14.71
CA SER A 230 18.31 -7.26 14.58
C SER A 230 17.70 -7.86 13.31
N LEU A 231 16.45 -7.50 13.01
CA LEU A 231 15.77 -7.90 11.78
C LEU A 231 16.52 -7.42 10.54
N MET A 232 16.86 -6.13 10.44
CA MET A 232 17.44 -5.60 9.20
C MET A 232 18.87 -6.09 8.95
N GLU A 233 19.66 -6.29 10.01
CA GLU A 233 20.98 -6.94 9.92
C GLU A 233 20.84 -8.38 9.40
N LEU A 234 19.98 -9.18 10.03
CA LEU A 234 19.74 -10.56 9.61
C LEU A 234 19.16 -10.63 8.21
N TYR A 235 18.22 -9.76 7.87
CA TYR A 235 17.52 -9.76 6.60
C TYR A 235 18.48 -9.49 5.43
N TYR A 236 19.31 -8.45 5.55
CA TYR A 236 20.30 -8.12 4.52
C TYR A 236 21.29 -9.28 4.30
N HIS A 237 21.89 -9.80 5.38
CA HIS A 237 22.86 -10.89 5.26
C HIS A 237 22.20 -12.19 4.77
N ALA A 238 21.00 -12.52 5.24
CA ALA A 238 20.28 -13.70 4.77
C ALA A 238 19.90 -13.57 3.28
N ALA A 239 19.52 -12.38 2.81
CA ALA A 239 19.24 -12.15 1.39
C ALA A 239 20.49 -12.40 0.53
N GLN A 240 21.67 -11.96 0.96
CA GLN A 240 22.93 -12.28 0.27
C GLN A 240 23.19 -13.80 0.17
N GLN A 241 22.76 -14.56 1.18
CA GLN A 241 23.02 -15.99 1.27
C GLN A 241 21.95 -16.87 0.60
N PHE A 242 20.69 -16.43 0.55
CA PHE A 242 19.56 -17.25 0.12
C PHE A 242 18.86 -16.75 -1.15
N PHE A 243 19.22 -15.58 -1.67
CA PHE A 243 18.70 -15.13 -2.95
C PHE A 243 19.02 -16.13 -4.07
N ASP A 244 17.98 -16.50 -4.81
CA ASP A 244 18.02 -17.52 -5.86
C ASP A 244 17.41 -17.03 -7.18
N GLY A 245 17.09 -15.73 -7.28
CA GLY A 245 16.49 -15.12 -8.46
C GLY A 245 14.99 -15.34 -8.63
N ARG A 246 14.30 -16.04 -7.71
CA ARG A 246 12.84 -16.12 -7.69
C ARG A 246 12.23 -14.82 -7.17
N TRP A 247 11.02 -14.53 -7.65
CA TRP A 247 10.32 -13.25 -7.39
C TRP A 247 10.19 -12.89 -5.90
N ALA A 248 9.79 -13.85 -5.06
CA ALA A 248 9.40 -13.59 -3.67
C ALA A 248 10.46 -13.99 -2.64
N THR A 249 11.47 -14.78 -3.01
CA THR A 249 12.30 -15.50 -2.03
C THR A 249 13.07 -14.56 -1.11
N ALA A 250 13.75 -13.55 -1.66
CA ALA A 250 14.48 -12.58 -0.84
C ALA A 250 13.60 -11.41 -0.39
N SER A 251 12.51 -11.09 -1.06
CA SER A 251 11.70 -9.89 -0.82
C SER A 251 10.57 -10.10 0.20
N VAL A 252 9.83 -11.20 0.08
CA VAL A 252 8.61 -11.47 0.84
C VAL A 252 8.75 -12.70 1.72
N ASP A 253 9.23 -13.82 1.18
CA ASP A 253 9.28 -15.09 1.90
C ASP A 253 10.28 -14.99 3.07
N LEU A 254 11.50 -14.52 2.78
CA LEU A 254 12.55 -14.35 3.79
C LEU A 254 12.17 -13.31 4.85
N LEU A 255 11.59 -12.18 4.45
CA LEU A 255 11.12 -11.15 5.38
C LEU A 255 10.06 -11.73 6.32
N THR A 256 9.11 -12.49 5.78
CA THR A 256 8.03 -13.13 6.55
C THR A 256 8.60 -14.11 7.56
N ASP A 257 9.48 -15.01 7.15
CA ASP A 257 10.07 -16.02 8.03
C ASP A 257 10.87 -15.37 9.18
N LEU A 258 11.74 -14.41 8.87
CA LEU A 258 12.55 -13.71 9.87
C LEU A 258 11.68 -12.90 10.84
N ALA A 259 10.77 -12.06 10.33
CA ALA A 259 9.96 -11.18 11.16
C ALA A 259 9.01 -11.96 12.09
N THR A 260 8.38 -13.03 11.59
CA THR A 260 7.50 -13.87 12.40
C THR A 260 8.27 -14.65 13.47
N ARG A 261 9.56 -14.91 13.28
CA ARG A 261 10.42 -15.47 14.32
C ARG A 261 10.84 -14.41 15.35
N LEU A 262 11.25 -13.23 14.87
CA LEU A 262 11.79 -12.16 15.71
C LEU A 262 10.73 -11.39 16.51
N VAL A 263 9.44 -11.55 16.21
CA VAL A 263 8.34 -11.04 17.04
C VAL A 263 8.41 -11.51 18.51
N SER A 264 9.07 -12.65 18.76
CA SER A 264 9.28 -13.19 20.11
C SER A 264 10.35 -12.43 20.91
N ILE A 265 11.18 -11.61 20.24
CA ILE A 265 12.13 -10.72 20.90
C ILE A 265 11.38 -9.44 21.32
N PRO A 266 11.39 -9.07 22.61
CA PRO A 266 10.70 -7.88 23.09
C PRO A 266 11.06 -6.64 22.28
N SER A 267 10.04 -5.92 21.80
CA SER A 267 10.20 -4.68 21.04
C SER A 267 11.00 -4.80 19.73
N GLU A 268 11.26 -6.00 19.19
CA GLU A 268 12.02 -6.12 17.93
C GLU A 268 11.12 -5.92 16.71
N VAL A 269 9.96 -6.59 16.64
CA VAL A 269 9.06 -6.52 15.48
C VAL A 269 7.62 -6.29 15.93
N LEU A 270 6.97 -5.28 15.36
CA LEU A 270 5.53 -5.10 15.34
C LEU A 270 5.01 -5.42 13.93
N ILE A 271 4.09 -6.37 13.84
CA ILE A 271 3.42 -6.74 12.58
C ILE A 271 2.00 -6.15 12.59
N LEU A 272 1.71 -5.30 11.63
CA LEU A 272 0.40 -4.68 11.42
C LEU A 272 -0.48 -5.55 10.50
N GLU A 273 -1.78 -5.43 10.70
CA GLU A 273 -2.77 -6.05 9.82
C GLU A 273 -2.72 -5.46 8.40
N PRO A 274 -3.19 -6.19 7.37
CA PRO A 274 -2.99 -5.78 5.98
C PRO A 274 -3.47 -4.38 5.61
N ARG A 275 -4.60 -3.91 6.15
CA ARG A 275 -5.17 -2.61 5.80
C ARG A 275 -4.34 -1.44 6.29
N ALA A 276 -3.44 -1.63 7.25
CA ALA A 276 -2.56 -0.57 7.73
C ALA A 276 -1.66 -0.03 6.61
N PHE A 277 -1.03 -0.90 5.81
CA PHE A 277 -0.06 -0.51 4.78
C PHE A 277 -0.39 -1.01 3.35
N SER A 278 -1.15 -2.09 3.21
CA SER A 278 -1.47 -2.72 1.92
C SER A 278 -2.94 -3.13 1.86
N PRO A 279 -3.89 -2.18 1.95
CA PRO A 279 -5.33 -2.46 1.99
C PRO A 279 -5.90 -3.10 0.71
N MET A 280 -5.12 -3.11 -0.38
CA MET A 280 -5.46 -3.70 -1.67
C MET A 280 -4.41 -4.75 -2.05
N SER A 281 -4.81 -5.81 -2.75
CA SER A 281 -3.86 -6.82 -3.27
C SER A 281 -3.26 -6.41 -4.61
N TRP A 282 -2.13 -7.03 -4.97
CA TRP A 282 -1.51 -6.93 -6.31
C TRP A 282 -2.29 -7.72 -7.39
N GLN A 283 -3.38 -8.38 -7.02
CA GLN A 283 -4.16 -9.17 -7.97
C GLN A 283 -5.03 -8.26 -8.84
N PHE A 284 -5.26 -8.68 -10.09
CA PHE A 284 -5.95 -7.87 -11.10
C PHE A 284 -7.31 -7.36 -10.64
N GLU A 285 -8.07 -8.18 -9.90
CA GLU A 285 -9.41 -7.83 -9.43
C GLU A 285 -9.40 -6.59 -8.52
N ASP A 286 -8.41 -6.49 -7.63
CA ASP A 286 -8.27 -5.34 -6.74
C ASP A 286 -7.66 -4.13 -7.45
N GLN A 287 -6.73 -4.33 -8.41
CA GLN A 287 -6.25 -3.22 -9.25
C GLN A 287 -7.39 -2.63 -10.08
N ASN A 288 -8.20 -3.48 -10.72
CA ASN A 288 -9.39 -3.06 -11.45
C ASN A 288 -10.37 -2.32 -10.54
N ARG A 289 -10.62 -2.82 -9.32
CA ARG A 289 -11.47 -2.14 -8.34
C ARG A 289 -10.89 -0.79 -7.91
N LEU A 290 -9.57 -0.72 -7.68
CA LEU A 290 -8.90 0.47 -7.16
C LEU A 290 -8.90 1.61 -8.18
N PHE A 291 -8.52 1.30 -9.42
CA PHE A 291 -8.22 2.31 -10.45
C PHE A 291 -9.35 2.58 -11.44
N LYS A 292 -10.24 1.62 -11.72
CA LYS A 292 -11.26 1.84 -12.73
C LYS A 292 -12.26 2.92 -12.28
N PRO A 293 -12.44 4.02 -13.06
CA PRO A 293 -13.47 5.01 -12.76
C PRO A 293 -14.87 4.39 -12.81
N SER A 294 -15.72 4.79 -11.88
CA SER A 294 -17.15 4.48 -11.92
C SER A 294 -17.85 5.33 -12.99
N SER A 295 -18.83 4.73 -13.67
CA SER A 295 -19.68 5.41 -14.65
C SER A 295 -20.70 6.34 -14.00
N THR A 296 -20.94 6.17 -12.70
CA THR A 296 -21.78 7.05 -11.88
C THR A 296 -20.88 7.85 -10.96
N GLU A 297 -21.30 9.07 -10.58
CA GLU A 297 -20.66 9.72 -9.43
C GLU A 297 -20.77 8.76 -8.24
N LEU A 298 -19.63 8.36 -7.67
CA LEU A 298 -19.62 7.62 -6.43
C LEU A 298 -20.21 8.54 -5.37
N VAL A 299 -21.45 8.31 -4.96
CA VAL A 299 -22.11 9.03 -3.86
C VAL A 299 -21.46 8.56 -2.56
N GLY A 300 -20.25 9.03 -2.31
CA GLY A 300 -19.62 8.96 -1.01
C GLY A 300 -19.86 10.29 -0.34
N HIS A 301 -20.58 10.30 0.78
CA HIS A 301 -20.61 11.46 1.65
C HIS A 301 -19.16 11.89 1.90
N LEU A 302 -18.85 13.13 1.50
CA LEU A 302 -17.62 13.80 1.86
C LEU A 302 -17.55 13.75 3.39
N LEU A 303 -16.85 12.75 3.95
CA LEU A 303 -16.30 12.91 5.28
C LEU A 303 -15.44 14.16 5.14
N SER A 304 -15.89 15.20 5.85
CA SER A 304 -15.41 16.56 5.72
C SER A 304 -13.92 16.55 5.51
N SER A 305 -13.47 17.25 4.46
CA SER A 305 -12.12 17.74 4.38
C SER A 305 -11.90 18.69 5.57
N SER A 306 -11.66 18.16 6.77
CA SER A 306 -10.89 18.92 7.74
C SER A 306 -9.47 18.93 7.17
N THR A 307 -9.09 20.13 6.74
CA THR A 307 -7.78 20.48 6.19
C THR A 307 -6.74 20.59 7.30
N THR A 308 -7.01 19.95 8.43
CA THR A 308 -6.19 19.89 9.65
C THR A 308 -5.79 18.43 9.88
N PRO A 309 -4.60 18.17 10.44
CA PRO A 309 -4.19 16.83 10.87
C PRO A 309 -5.01 16.47 12.12
N ASP A 310 -6.32 16.28 11.96
CA ASP A 310 -7.21 16.00 13.07
C ASP A 310 -7.03 14.54 13.46
N THR A 311 -6.39 14.34 14.61
CA THR A 311 -6.49 13.13 15.40
C THR A 311 -7.95 12.71 15.46
N THR A 312 -8.29 11.59 14.82
CA THR A 312 -9.62 10.98 14.96
C THR A 312 -9.87 10.70 16.44
N THR A 313 -10.86 11.39 17.02
CA THR A 313 -11.21 11.20 18.43
C THR A 313 -12.03 9.93 18.62
N CYS A 314 -12.24 9.50 19.86
CA CYS A 314 -13.16 8.39 20.15
C CYS A 314 -14.57 8.70 19.62
N ARG A 315 -15.02 9.95 19.76
CA ARG A 315 -16.34 10.37 19.27
C ARG A 315 -16.43 10.35 17.75
N ASP A 316 -15.40 10.76 17.04
CA ASP A 316 -15.39 10.71 15.57
C ASP A 316 -15.49 9.27 15.08
N ALA A 317 -14.74 8.35 15.71
CA ALA A 317 -14.81 6.93 15.42
C ALA A 317 -16.22 6.36 15.70
N LEU A 318 -16.83 6.74 16.83
CA LEU A 318 -18.19 6.30 17.19
C LEU A 318 -19.25 6.86 16.22
N ALA A 319 -19.13 8.13 15.83
CA ALA A 319 -20.00 8.76 14.84
C ALA A 319 -19.92 8.06 13.48
N TRP A 320 -18.71 7.74 13.02
CA TRP A 320 -18.50 6.98 11.80
C TRP A 320 -19.13 5.58 11.88
N LEU A 321 -18.97 4.86 13.00
CA LEU A 321 -19.55 3.54 13.20
C LEU A 321 -21.09 3.56 13.15
N ARG A 322 -21.71 4.60 13.68
CA ARG A 322 -23.17 4.83 13.59
C ARG A 322 -23.61 5.15 12.17
N GLN A 323 -22.85 5.95 11.44
CA GLN A 323 -23.17 6.25 10.03
C GLN A 323 -23.11 4.98 9.17
N ARG A 324 -22.13 4.12 9.41
CA ARG A 324 -22.00 2.82 8.72
C ARG A 324 -23.16 1.86 9.00
N GLU A 325 -23.83 1.97 10.15
CA GLU A 325 -25.04 1.21 10.47
C GLU A 325 -26.21 1.60 9.55
N LEU A 326 -26.30 2.88 9.19
CA LEU A 326 -27.38 3.46 8.40
C LEU A 326 -27.14 3.42 6.89
N ALA A 327 -25.88 3.38 6.46
CA ALA A 327 -25.53 3.39 5.04
C ALA A 327 -25.85 2.04 4.37
N GLU A 328 -26.57 2.07 3.24
CA GLU A 328 -26.58 0.95 2.31
C GLU A 328 -25.13 0.70 1.84
N ARG A 329 -24.62 -0.52 2.05
CA ARG A 329 -23.25 -0.85 1.68
C ARG A 329 -23.10 -0.76 0.17
N ASP A 330 -22.52 0.34 -0.33
CA ASP A 330 -22.01 0.35 -1.68
C ASP A 330 -20.83 -0.64 -1.75
N SER A 331 -21.01 -1.69 -2.56
CA SER A 331 -19.98 -2.70 -2.84
C SER A 331 -18.66 -2.11 -3.35
N GLN A 332 -18.69 -0.86 -3.85
CA GLN A 332 -17.55 -0.13 -4.41
C GLN A 332 -16.79 0.74 -3.38
N GLU A 333 -17.27 0.93 -2.16
CA GLU A 333 -16.54 1.74 -1.18
C GLU A 333 -15.41 0.93 -0.48
N VAL A 334 -14.24 1.55 -0.31
CA VAL A 334 -13.14 1.03 0.50
C VAL A 334 -12.92 1.96 1.66
N ASP A 335 -12.96 1.39 2.86
CA ASP A 335 -12.71 2.09 4.11
C ASP A 335 -11.21 2.15 4.39
N PHE A 336 -10.62 3.34 4.21
CA PHE A 336 -9.22 3.63 4.53
C PHE A 336 -9.03 4.19 5.94
N SER A 337 -10.06 4.19 6.81
CA SER A 337 -9.99 4.77 8.17
C SER A 337 -8.96 4.10 9.09
N SER A 338 -8.50 2.90 8.77
CA SER A 338 -7.41 2.19 9.45
C SER A 338 -6.07 2.19 8.67
N SER A 339 -6.04 2.79 7.47
CA SER A 339 -4.89 2.76 6.57
C SER A 339 -3.97 3.97 6.78
N TYR A 340 -2.71 3.69 7.06
CA TYR A 340 -1.63 4.68 7.06
C TYR A 340 -1.07 4.90 5.66
N VAL A 341 -0.97 3.83 4.89
CA VAL A 341 -0.45 3.81 3.52
C VAL A 341 -1.38 3.00 2.63
N LEU A 342 -1.56 3.46 1.39
CA LEU A 342 -2.16 2.70 0.30
C LEU A 342 -1.03 2.22 -0.63
N HIS A 343 -0.66 0.94 -0.53
CA HIS A 343 0.16 0.30 -1.57
C HIS A 343 -0.70 0.02 -2.81
N ALA A 344 -0.56 0.86 -3.84
CA ALA A 344 -1.41 0.90 -5.02
C ALA A 344 -0.78 0.17 -6.22
N PHE A 345 -0.62 -1.14 -6.11
CA PHE A 345 -0.04 -1.98 -7.16
C PHE A 345 -0.65 -1.70 -8.54
N ASP A 346 0.19 -1.44 -9.54
CA ASP A 346 -0.26 -0.96 -10.86
C ASP A 346 0.19 -1.85 -12.04
N ASN A 347 0.75 -3.02 -11.76
CA ASN A 347 1.37 -3.91 -12.74
C ASN A 347 0.40 -4.61 -13.71
N SER A 348 -0.91 -4.36 -13.60
CA SER A 348 -1.95 -4.86 -14.53
C SER A 348 -2.94 -3.77 -14.95
N LEU A 349 -2.58 -2.49 -14.82
CA LEU A 349 -3.41 -1.36 -15.28
C LEU A 349 -3.79 -1.49 -16.75
N ASP A 350 -2.83 -1.88 -17.61
CA ASP A 350 -2.98 -2.05 -19.05
C ASP A 350 -4.06 -3.08 -19.45
N LYS A 351 -4.44 -3.96 -18.52
CA LYS A 351 -5.44 -5.01 -18.73
C LYS A 351 -6.86 -4.58 -18.34
N ILE A 352 -7.03 -3.43 -17.71
CA ILE A 352 -8.33 -2.94 -17.25
C ILE A 352 -9.15 -2.48 -18.47
N TRP A 353 -10.25 -3.16 -18.79
CA TRP A 353 -11.05 -2.79 -19.95
C TRP A 353 -12.05 -1.65 -19.66
N GLY A 354 -12.27 -0.78 -20.65
CA GLY A 354 -13.30 0.27 -20.61
C GLY A 354 -12.87 1.58 -19.94
N TRP A 355 -11.56 1.84 -19.88
CA TRP A 355 -10.93 3.07 -19.39
C TRP A 355 -9.61 3.28 -20.17
N ASP A 356 -9.15 4.52 -20.27
CA ASP A 356 -7.94 4.93 -21.03
C ASP A 356 -6.62 4.75 -20.26
N HIS A 357 -6.70 4.27 -19.01
CA HIS A 357 -5.56 4.01 -18.12
C HIS A 357 -4.78 5.26 -17.72
N VAL A 358 -5.29 6.46 -18.04
CA VAL A 358 -4.63 7.72 -17.72
C VAL A 358 -4.92 8.09 -16.28
N ILE A 359 -3.86 8.16 -15.48
CA ILE A 359 -3.88 8.69 -14.12
C ILE A 359 -3.12 10.01 -14.16
N ASP A 360 -3.86 11.10 -14.28
CA ASP A 360 -3.39 12.48 -14.29
C ASP A 360 -4.10 13.32 -13.21
N VAL A 361 -3.84 14.62 -13.17
CA VAL A 361 -4.44 15.52 -12.19
C VAL A 361 -5.96 15.50 -12.31
N LYS A 362 -6.49 15.56 -13.54
CA LYS A 362 -7.93 15.53 -13.82
C LYS A 362 -8.58 14.26 -13.27
N TYR A 363 -8.00 13.10 -13.53
CA TYR A 363 -8.46 11.81 -13.00
C TYR A 363 -8.63 11.84 -11.47
N VAL A 364 -7.66 12.43 -10.76
CA VAL A 364 -7.73 12.54 -9.28
C VAL A 364 -8.82 13.51 -8.84
N LEU A 365 -8.92 14.67 -9.49
CA LEU A 365 -9.90 15.71 -9.14
C LEU A 365 -11.34 15.31 -9.42
N GLU A 366 -11.57 14.49 -10.45
CA GLU A 366 -12.89 13.90 -10.74
C GLU A 366 -13.36 12.93 -9.64
N ARG A 367 -12.46 12.33 -8.86
CA ARG A 367 -12.77 11.43 -7.73
C ARG A 367 -13.68 10.26 -8.09
N ARG A 368 -13.62 9.80 -9.35
CA ARG A 368 -14.48 8.73 -9.88
C ARG A 368 -13.97 7.32 -9.58
N SER A 369 -12.76 7.15 -9.07
CA SER A 369 -12.20 5.87 -8.63
C SER A 369 -11.87 5.87 -7.14
N ILE A 370 -11.68 4.68 -6.56
CA ILE A 370 -11.22 4.54 -5.18
C ILE A 370 -9.84 5.17 -5.01
N TYR A 371 -8.92 4.94 -5.96
CA TYR A 371 -7.59 5.55 -5.94
C TYR A 371 -7.68 7.07 -5.95
N ALA A 372 -8.47 7.65 -6.87
CA ALA A 372 -8.65 9.10 -7.00
C ALA A 372 -9.14 9.70 -5.68
N ARG A 373 -10.15 9.10 -5.03
CA ARG A 373 -10.65 9.54 -3.72
C ARG A 373 -9.59 9.46 -2.63
N ALA A 374 -8.82 8.37 -2.59
CA ALA A 374 -7.80 8.15 -1.57
C ALA A 374 -6.66 9.17 -1.65
N VAL A 375 -6.20 9.51 -2.85
CA VAL A 375 -5.06 10.42 -3.06
C VAL A 375 -5.46 11.89 -3.25
N PHE A 376 -6.75 12.17 -3.42
CA PHE A 376 -7.29 13.51 -3.60
C PHE A 376 -6.81 14.52 -2.55
N PRO A 377 -6.77 14.24 -1.23
CA PRO A 377 -6.35 15.23 -0.25
C PRO A 377 -4.94 15.78 -0.51
N ALA A 378 -3.98 14.92 -0.89
CA ALA A 378 -2.62 15.35 -1.17
C ALA A 378 -2.53 16.13 -2.49
N VAL A 379 -3.19 15.66 -3.55
CA VAL A 379 -3.19 16.37 -4.85
C VAL A 379 -3.90 17.72 -4.73
N TRP A 380 -5.02 17.79 -4.02
CA TRP A 380 -5.74 19.03 -3.76
C TRP A 380 -4.91 20.00 -2.92
N HIS A 381 -4.17 19.51 -1.91
CA HIS A 381 -3.23 20.34 -1.16
C HIS A 381 -2.11 20.90 -2.07
N ALA A 382 -1.57 20.11 -3.00
CA ALA A 382 -0.59 20.59 -3.99
C ALA A 382 -1.15 21.68 -4.91
N VAL A 383 -2.41 21.54 -5.34
CA VAL A 383 -3.13 22.55 -6.12
C VAL A 383 -3.32 23.83 -5.32
N GLN A 384 -3.86 23.75 -4.11
CA GLN A 384 -4.09 24.91 -3.26
C GLN A 384 -2.79 25.64 -2.89
N GLY A 385 -1.70 24.89 -2.75
CA GLY A 385 -0.36 25.43 -2.51
C GLY A 385 0.36 25.96 -3.76
N GLY A 386 -0.24 25.87 -4.95
CA GLY A 386 0.36 26.33 -6.21
C GLY A 386 1.53 25.47 -6.72
N ILE A 387 1.76 24.29 -6.14
CA ILE A 387 2.76 23.32 -6.63
C ILE A 387 2.29 22.68 -7.93
N ILE A 388 0.98 22.39 -8.00
CA ILE A 388 0.29 22.12 -9.26
C ILE A 388 -0.46 23.42 -9.63
N PRO A 389 -0.06 24.10 -10.72
CA PRO A 389 -0.72 25.31 -11.19
C PRO A 389 -2.18 25.10 -11.57
N GLN A 390 -3.00 26.13 -11.40
CA GLN A 390 -4.44 26.05 -11.65
C GLN A 390 -4.76 25.83 -13.15
N ASP A 391 -3.90 26.30 -14.05
CA ASP A 391 -4.03 26.12 -15.50
C ASP A 391 -3.73 24.70 -16.00
N GLU A 392 -3.18 23.82 -15.13
CA GLU A 392 -3.01 22.40 -15.42
C GLU A 392 -4.22 21.54 -14.97
N ILE A 393 -5.27 22.18 -14.45
CA ILE A 393 -6.47 21.53 -13.93
C ILE A 393 -7.63 21.54 -14.93
N ASP A 394 -7.62 22.48 -15.89
CA ASP A 394 -8.71 22.78 -16.82
C ASP A 394 -8.83 21.79 -18.00
#